data_AF-A0A538F3F0-F1
#
_entry.id   AF-A0A538F3F0-F1
#
_cell.length_a   1.000
_cell.length_b   1.000
_cell.length_c   1.000
_cell.angle_alpha   90.00
_cell.angle_beta   90.00
_cell.angle_gamma   90.00
#
_symmetry.space_group_name_H-M   'P 1'
#
loop_
_entity.id
_entity.type
_entity.pdbx_description
1 polymer ?
#
loop_
_entity_poly.entity_id
_entity_poly.type
_entity_poly.pdbx_seq_one_letter_code
_entity_poly.pdbx_strand_id
1 'polypeptide(L)'
;MRLFEVRRLRRRCRCTASPADVPAENRDSTWTGVYWAISTMTTVGYGDVKPETQAGRAIAVAVMLVGIGFLTLVIGAIAQRFMAAEVEEIEKEEGAKEFESVEEALHEIREVMSRLQRLETAVQRLGQG
;
A
#
# COMPACT_ATOMS: atom_id res chain seq x y z
N MET A 1 -7.96 37.05 57.61
CA MET A 1 -8.26 35.66 58.01
C MET A 1 -9.24 34.94 57.03
N ARG A 2 -9.17 35.20 55.70
CA ARG A 2 -10.01 34.55 54.65
C ARG A 2 -9.21 34.10 53.41
N LEU A 3 -7.89 33.88 53.54
CA LEU A 3 -7.02 33.44 52.44
C LEU A 3 -6.60 31.96 52.54
N PHE A 4 -6.90 31.28 53.64
CA PHE A 4 -6.58 29.85 53.82
C PHE A 4 -7.68 28.91 53.30
N GLU A 5 -8.91 29.40 53.10
CA GLU A 5 -10.05 28.60 52.62
C GLU A 5 -10.03 28.35 51.12
N VAL A 6 -9.60 29.33 50.31
CA VAL A 6 -9.56 29.22 48.84
C VAL A 6 -8.51 28.19 48.37
N ARG A 7 -7.49 27.91 49.19
CA ARG A 7 -6.47 26.89 48.89
C ARG A 7 -6.92 25.45 49.15
N ARG A 8 -8.00 25.20 49.92
CA ARG A 8 -8.51 23.84 50.15
C ARG A 8 -9.44 23.32 49.04
N LEU A 9 -10.11 24.20 48.29
CA LEU A 9 -11.02 23.80 47.22
C LEU A 9 -10.33 23.32 45.93
N ARG A 10 -9.05 23.66 45.71
CA ARG A 10 -8.30 23.19 44.54
C ARG A 10 -7.71 21.77 44.66
N ARG A 11 -7.82 21.10 45.82
CA ARG A 11 -7.24 19.76 46.01
C ARG A 11 -8.22 18.60 45.82
N ARG A 12 -9.51 18.86 45.56
CA ARG A 12 -10.54 17.81 45.56
C ARG A 12 -11.38 17.66 44.29
N CYS A 13 -10.92 18.22 43.18
CA CYS A 13 -11.40 17.86 41.85
C CYS A 13 -10.22 17.41 40.99
N ARG A 14 -9.61 16.28 41.37
CA ARG A 14 -8.86 15.46 40.41
C ARG A 14 -9.72 14.24 40.10
N CYS A 15 -10.84 14.48 39.41
CA CYS A 15 -11.48 13.44 38.62
C CYS A 15 -10.66 13.27 37.34
N THR A 16 -9.41 12.81 37.48
CA THR A 16 -8.77 12.13 36.37
C THR A 16 -9.27 10.70 36.47
N ALA A 17 -10.29 10.36 35.69
CA ALA A 17 -10.48 8.96 35.33
C ALA A 17 -9.14 8.52 34.72
N SER A 18 -8.40 7.72 35.48
CA SER A 18 -7.15 7.15 35.00
C SER A 18 -7.54 6.12 33.93
N PRO A 19 -6.90 6.10 32.75
CA PRO A 19 -7.18 5.07 31.74
C PRO A 19 -6.85 3.63 32.22
N ALA A 20 -6.37 3.46 33.45
CA ALA A 20 -6.14 2.19 34.12
C ALA A 20 -7.38 1.60 34.83
N ASP A 21 -8.47 2.36 34.99
CA ASP A 21 -9.66 1.91 35.75
C ASP A 21 -10.75 1.24 34.88
N VAL A 22 -10.49 1.01 33.59
CA VAL A 22 -11.40 0.22 32.73
C VAL A 22 -11.25 -1.27 33.04
N PRO A 23 -12.31 -1.98 33.47
CA PRO A 23 -12.24 -3.40 33.78
C PRO A 23 -11.81 -4.21 32.55
N ALA A 24 -10.86 -5.12 32.76
CA ALA A 24 -10.23 -5.95 31.72
C ALA A 24 -11.20 -6.85 30.96
N GLU A 25 -12.43 -7.02 31.45
CA GLU A 25 -13.48 -7.86 30.86
C GLU A 25 -13.80 -7.50 29.39
N ASN A 26 -13.56 -6.24 28.97
CA ASN A 26 -13.81 -5.80 27.59
C ASN A 26 -12.58 -5.90 26.65
N ARG A 27 -11.38 -6.16 27.18
CA ARG A 27 -10.15 -6.10 26.37
C ARG A 27 -9.91 -7.38 25.56
N ASP A 28 -10.38 -8.51 26.08
CA ASP A 28 -10.11 -9.84 25.50
C ASP A 28 -11.28 -10.43 24.69
N SER A 29 -12.35 -9.64 24.49
CA SER A 29 -13.44 -10.04 23.61
C SER A 29 -12.92 -10.14 22.17
N THR A 30 -13.19 -11.27 21.49
CA THR A 30 -12.89 -11.47 20.06
C THR A 30 -13.40 -10.29 19.22
N TRP A 31 -14.50 -9.67 19.63
CA TRP A 31 -15.07 -8.47 19.01
C TRP A 31 -14.12 -7.27 19.00
N THR A 32 -13.35 -7.08 20.08
CA THR A 32 -12.36 -6.00 20.21
C THR A 32 -11.22 -6.16 19.19
N GLY A 33 -10.80 -7.40 18.92
CA GLY A 33 -9.84 -7.71 17.87
C GLY A 33 -10.38 -7.49 16.45
N VAL A 34 -11.64 -7.86 16.19
CA VAL A 34 -12.31 -7.62 14.90
C VAL A 34 -12.50 -6.13 14.65
N TYR A 35 -12.93 -5.37 15.66
CA TYR A 35 -13.04 -3.92 15.59
C TYR A 35 -11.71 -3.26 15.25
N TRP A 36 -10.63 -3.69 15.92
CA TRP A 36 -9.28 -3.21 15.61
C TRP A 36 -8.85 -3.55 14.18
N ALA A 37 -9.11 -4.78 13.72
CA ALA A 37 -8.75 -5.20 12.36
C ALA A 37 -9.51 -4.39 11.30
N ILE A 38 -10.81 -4.18 11.48
CA ILE A 38 -11.65 -3.40 10.57
C ILE A 38 -11.19 -1.94 10.54
N SER A 39 -10.99 -1.29 11.70
CA SER A 39 -10.55 0.10 11.77
C SER A 39 -9.15 0.32 11.19
N THR A 40 -8.26 -0.67 11.30
CA THR A 40 -6.94 -0.64 10.67
C THR A 40 -7.05 -0.84 9.15
N MET A 41 -7.86 -1.80 8.70
CA MET A 41 -8.08 -2.10 7.28
C MET A 41 -8.73 -0.93 6.53
N THR A 42 -9.64 -0.19 7.18
CA THR A 42 -10.23 1.04 6.64
C THR A 42 -9.35 2.27 6.84
N THR A 43 -8.12 2.11 7.35
CA THR A 43 -7.13 3.17 7.60
C THR A 43 -7.55 4.25 8.61
N VAL A 44 -8.61 4.03 9.38
CA VAL A 44 -9.06 4.96 10.44
C VAL A 44 -8.09 4.97 11.61
N GLY A 45 -7.73 3.78 12.10
CA GLY A 45 -6.65 3.60 13.07
C GLY A 45 -6.75 4.43 14.35
N TYR A 46 -7.86 4.32 15.10
CA TYR A 46 -8.06 5.07 16.36
C TYR A 46 -6.94 4.88 17.39
N GLY A 47 -6.28 3.72 17.40
CA GLY A 47 -5.13 3.43 18.26
C GLY A 47 -5.47 3.15 19.72
N ASP A 48 -6.76 3.01 20.04
CA ASP A 48 -7.30 2.61 21.34
C ASP A 48 -7.02 1.14 21.65
N VAL A 49 -7.06 0.28 20.63
CA VAL A 49 -6.70 -1.13 20.70
C VAL A 49 -5.50 -1.37 19.78
N LYS A 50 -4.51 -2.16 20.25
CA LYS A 50 -3.36 -2.55 19.44
C LYS A 50 -2.76 -3.87 19.93
N PRO A 51 -2.24 -4.72 19.03
CA PRO A 51 -1.58 -5.94 19.43
C PRO A 51 -0.23 -5.64 20.10
N GLU A 52 -0.07 -6.06 21.36
CA GLU A 52 1.19 -5.91 22.08
C GLU A 52 2.16 -7.09 21.84
N THR A 53 1.63 -8.24 21.44
CA THR A 53 2.40 -9.48 21.22
C THR A 53 3.13 -9.49 19.87
N GLN A 54 4.27 -10.18 19.80
CA GLN A 54 5.05 -10.30 18.56
C GLN A 54 4.25 -10.97 17.43
N ALA A 55 3.51 -12.04 17.75
CA ALA A 55 2.63 -12.71 16.79
C ALA A 55 1.49 -11.81 16.32
N GLY A 56 0.88 -11.03 17.23
CA GLY A 56 -0.17 -10.07 16.87
C GLY A 56 0.34 -8.95 15.96
N ARG A 57 1.59 -8.50 16.13
CA ARG A 57 2.23 -7.51 15.25
C ARG A 57 2.47 -8.05 13.84
N ALA A 58 2.85 -9.32 13.69
CA ALA A 58 2.99 -9.94 12.37
C ALA A 58 1.64 -9.98 11.63
N ILE A 59 0.56 -10.34 12.32
CA ILE A 59 -0.80 -10.30 11.77
C ILE A 59 -1.20 -8.86 11.42
N ALA A 60 -0.81 -7.87 12.24
CA ALA A 60 -1.07 -6.46 11.94
C ALA A 60 -0.48 -6.01 10.61
N VAL A 61 0.77 -6.40 10.33
CA VAL A 61 1.42 -6.09 9.04
C VAL A 61 0.65 -6.73 7.88
N ALA A 62 0.22 -7.99 8.02
CA ALA A 62 -0.57 -8.66 6.99
C ALA A 62 -1.92 -7.95 6.75
N VAL A 63 -2.62 -7.55 7.82
CA VAL A 63 -3.89 -6.79 7.71
C VAL A 63 -3.69 -5.45 7.01
N MET A 64 -2.59 -4.74 7.27
CA MET A 64 -2.26 -3.49 6.59
C MET A 64 -2.06 -3.69 5.07
N LEU A 65 -1.31 -4.73 4.67
CA LEU A 65 -1.10 -5.04 3.26
C LEU A 65 -2.40 -5.41 2.54
N VAL A 66 -3.24 -6.22 3.19
CA VAL A 66 -4.56 -6.59 2.67
C VAL A 66 -5.47 -5.36 2.55
N GLY A 67 -5.44 -4.46 3.53
CA GLY A 67 -6.23 -3.22 3.49
C GLY A 67 -5.89 -2.33 2.30
N ILE A 68 -4.59 -2.16 2.00
CA ILE A 68 -4.15 -1.39 0.83
C ILE A 68 -4.62 -2.07 -0.47
N GLY A 69 -4.40 -3.38 -0.61
CA GLY A 69 -4.84 -4.12 -1.80
C GLY A 69 -6.35 -4.05 -2.01
N PHE A 70 -7.14 -4.17 -0.93
CA PHE A 70 -8.60 -4.05 -0.99
C PHE A 70 -9.03 -2.65 -1.43
N LEU A 71 -8.43 -1.58 -0.86
CA LEU A 71 -8.71 -0.20 -1.27
C LEU A 71 -8.37 0.04 -2.74
N THR A 72 -7.22 -0.46 -3.22
CA THR A 72 -6.83 -0.35 -4.63
C THR A 72 -7.84 -1.03 -5.56
N LEU A 73 -8.32 -2.22 -5.19
CA LEU A 73 -9.33 -2.93 -5.99
C LEU A 73 -10.67 -2.20 -6.02
N VAL A 74 -11.13 -1.68 -4.87
CA VAL A 74 -12.39 -0.92 -4.80
C VAL A 74 -12.30 0.37 -5.60
N ILE A 75 -11.22 1.14 -5.43
CA ILE A 75 -10.98 2.38 -6.19
C ILE A 75 -10.87 2.06 -7.68
N GLY A 76 -10.11 1.02 -8.06
CA GLY A 76 -9.96 0.59 -9.45
C GLY A 76 -11.30 0.18 -10.08
N ALA A 77 -12.12 -0.60 -9.38
CA ALA A 77 -13.44 -0.99 -9.86
C ALA A 77 -14.39 0.21 -10.03
N ILE A 78 -14.34 1.19 -9.12
CA ILE A 78 -15.12 2.42 -9.22
C ILE A 78 -14.60 3.28 -10.39
N ALA A 79 -13.28 3.49 -10.47
CA ALA A 79 -12.64 4.23 -11.54
C ALA A 79 -12.94 3.63 -12.91
N GLN A 80 -12.90 2.30 -13.07
CA GLN A 80 -13.29 1.63 -14.31
C GLN A 80 -14.75 1.88 -14.68
N ARG A 81 -15.66 2.05 -13.73
CA ARG A 81 -17.07 2.36 -14.03
C ARG A 81 -17.27 3.82 -14.44
N PHE A 82 -16.55 4.75 -13.81
CA PHE A 82 -16.65 6.18 -14.12
C PHE A 82 -15.86 6.59 -15.36
N MET A 83 -14.68 6.00 -15.50
CA MET A 83 -13.73 6.27 -16.58
C MET A 83 -13.79 5.19 -17.66
N ALA A 84 -14.82 4.33 -17.71
CA ALA A 84 -14.97 3.33 -18.78
C ALA A 84 -14.83 3.93 -20.19
N ALA A 85 -15.16 5.22 -20.36
CA ALA A 85 -15.01 5.93 -21.61
C ALA A 85 -13.64 6.61 -21.81
N GLU A 86 -12.82 6.77 -20.76
CA GLU A 86 -11.60 7.61 -20.77
C GLU A 86 -10.33 6.81 -20.39
N VAL A 87 -10.42 5.83 -19.49
CA VAL A 87 -9.30 4.95 -19.10
C VAL A 87 -8.98 3.91 -20.16
N GLU A 88 -9.94 3.51 -21.01
CA GLU A 88 -9.63 2.65 -22.16
C GLU A 88 -8.63 3.34 -23.11
N GLU A 89 -8.64 4.68 -23.17
CA GLU A 89 -7.65 5.43 -23.96
C GLU A 89 -6.28 5.45 -23.28
N ILE A 90 -6.22 5.57 -21.95
CA ILE A 90 -4.95 5.60 -21.18
C ILE A 90 -4.25 4.23 -21.20
N GLU A 91 -4.96 3.13 -20.93
CA GLU A 91 -4.38 1.78 -20.97
C GLU A 91 -3.97 1.38 -22.40
N LYS A 92 -4.74 1.81 -23.42
CA LYS A 92 -4.34 1.64 -24.82
C LYS A 92 -3.13 2.47 -25.17
N GLU A 93 -3.03 3.70 -24.68
CA GLU A 93 -1.85 4.53 -24.92
C GLU A 93 -0.59 3.96 -24.27
N GLU A 94 -0.68 3.46 -23.04
CA GLU A 94 0.48 2.83 -22.37
C GLU A 94 0.87 1.51 -23.05
N GLY A 95 -0.10 0.64 -23.37
CA GLY A 95 0.16 -0.59 -24.09
C GLY A 95 0.65 -0.38 -25.52
N ALA A 96 0.16 0.67 -26.21
CA ALA A 96 0.60 1.03 -27.55
C ALA A 96 2.03 1.61 -27.55
N LYS A 97 2.36 2.47 -26.58
CA LYS A 97 3.73 2.98 -26.42
C LYS A 97 4.72 1.87 -26.09
N GLU A 98 4.31 0.90 -25.27
CA GLU A 98 5.11 -0.29 -24.99
C GLU A 98 5.35 -1.10 -26.28
N PHE A 99 4.31 -1.36 -27.08
CA PHE A 99 4.46 -2.08 -28.34
C PHE A 99 5.29 -1.31 -29.39
N GLU A 100 5.13 0.01 -29.50
CA GLU A 100 5.91 0.85 -30.42
C GLU A 100 7.40 0.83 -30.04
N SER A 101 7.72 0.89 -28.74
CA SER A 101 9.10 0.79 -28.24
C SER A 101 9.73 -0.59 -28.52
N VAL A 102 8.93 -1.66 -28.46
CA VAL A 102 9.37 -3.03 -28.80
C VAL A 102 9.61 -3.18 -30.29
N GLU A 103 8.76 -2.57 -31.13
CA GLU A 103 8.92 -2.61 -32.58
C GLU A 103 10.16 -1.80 -33.04
N GLU A 104 10.44 -0.67 -32.39
CA GLU A 104 11.67 0.09 -32.58
C GLU A 104 12.92 -0.72 -32.18
N ALA A 105 12.87 -1.41 -31.04
CA ALA A 105 13.95 -2.32 -30.63
C ALA A 105 14.15 -3.49 -31.62
N LEU A 106 13.06 -4.03 -32.20
CA LEU A 106 13.14 -5.07 -33.24
C LEU A 106 13.75 -4.56 -34.54
N HIS A 107 13.51 -3.30 -34.90
CA HIS A 107 14.14 -2.66 -36.05
C HIS A 107 15.67 -2.58 -35.86
N GLU A 108 16.11 -2.18 -34.67
CA GLU A 108 17.54 -2.12 -34.33
C GLU A 108 18.21 -3.51 -34.39
N ILE A 109 17.56 -4.54 -33.84
CA ILE A 109 18.07 -5.92 -33.89
C ILE A 109 18.21 -6.43 -35.32
N ARG A 110 17.22 -6.18 -36.20
CA ARG A 110 17.30 -6.58 -37.62
C ARG A 110 18.46 -5.91 -38.33
N GLU A 111 18.72 -4.65 -38.02
CA GLU A 111 19.83 -3.92 -38.61
C GLU A 111 21.18 -4.52 -38.18
N VAL A 112 21.35 -4.81 -36.89
CA VAL A 112 22.57 -5.46 -36.36
C VAL A 112 22.79 -6.83 -37.03
N MET A 113 21.73 -7.63 -37.17
CA MET A 113 21.79 -8.93 -37.85
C MET A 113 22.26 -8.81 -39.30
N SER A 114 21.79 -7.78 -40.03
CA SER A 114 22.22 -7.53 -41.41
C SER A 114 23.70 -7.15 -41.53
N ARG A 115 24.24 -6.44 -40.52
CA ARG A 115 25.66 -6.05 -40.46
C ARG A 115 26.55 -7.26 -40.18
N LEU A 116 26.11 -8.15 -39.28
CA LEU A 116 26.82 -9.40 -38.97
C LEU A 116 26.90 -10.31 -40.20
N GLN A 117 25.81 -10.47 -40.96
CA GLN A 117 25.82 -11.28 -42.19
C GLN A 117 26.84 -10.78 -43.23
N ARG A 118 27.05 -9.47 -43.33
CA ARG A 118 28.04 -8.87 -44.25
C ARG A 118 29.49 -9.17 -43.81
N LEU A 119 29.76 -9.18 -42.51
CA LEU A 119 31.07 -9.54 -41.99
C LEU A 119 31.36 -11.03 -42.18
N GLU A 120 30.36 -11.88 -41.93
CA GLU A 120 30.50 -13.33 -42.06
C GLU A 120 30.86 -13.75 -43.49
N THR A 121 30.18 -13.16 -44.48
CA THR A 121 30.48 -13.39 -45.90
C THR A 121 31.83 -12.82 -46.34
N ALA A 122 32.30 -11.71 -45.75
CA ALA A 122 33.62 -11.16 -46.03
C ALA A 122 34.74 -12.04 -45.45
N VAL A 123 34.57 -12.53 -44.22
CA VAL A 123 35.53 -13.43 -43.56
C VAL A 123 35.62 -14.77 -44.29
N GLN A 124 34.50 -15.36 -44.73
CA GLN A 124 34.51 -16.60 -45.52
C GLN A 124 35.33 -16.49 -46.82
N ARG A 125 35.32 -15.33 -47.48
CA ARG A 125 36.10 -15.10 -48.71
C ARG A 125 37.60 -15.02 -48.44
N LEU A 126 38.00 -14.48 -47.28
CA LEU A 126 39.40 -14.41 -46.88
C LEU A 126 39.95 -15.78 -46.44
N GLY A 127 39.10 -16.67 -45.91
CA GLY A 127 39.50 -18.02 -45.52
C GLY A 127 39.71 -19.02 -46.66
N GLN A 128 39.43 -18.64 -47.92
CA GLN A 128 39.59 -19.51 -49.09
C GLN A 128 40.83 -19.21 -49.94
N GLY A 129 41.67 -18.25 -49.54
CA GLY A 129 42.96 -17.93 -50.17
C GLY A 129 44.12 -18.28 -49.25
#